data_AF-A0A3D0UTK9-F1
#
_entry.id   AF-A0A3D0UTK9-F1
#
_cell.length_a   1.000
_cell.length_b   1.000
_cell.length_c   1.000
_cell.angle_alpha   90.00
_cell.angle_beta   90.00
_cell.angle_gamma   90.00
#
_symmetry.space_group_name_H-M   'P 1'
#
loop_
_entity.id
_entity.type
_entity.pdbx_description
1 polymer ?
#
loop_
_entity_poly.entity_id
_entity_poly.type
_entity_poly.pdbx_seq_one_letter_code
_entity_poly.pdbx_strand_id
1 'polypeptide(L)'
;MGKILANTGESHAKIGAEVLKKFGMDPAIINAAEAHHYDVPIDNPYAWIVTAADAMSASRPGARFNTKELFIEKMTELEKLIHEMPGIDKVHIMQAGREIMVYVDPKQITDMDVERLLKQI
;
A
#
# COMPACT_ATOMS: atom_id res chain seq x y z
N MET A 1 2.87 13.95 -13.17
CA MET A 1 2.03 14.90 -13.92
C MET A 1 0.71 14.29 -14.31
N GLY A 2 0.66 13.34 -15.25
CA GLY A 2 -0.62 12.75 -15.69
C GLY A 2 -1.45 12.07 -14.59
N LYS A 3 -0.81 11.48 -13.56
CA LYS A 3 -1.53 10.83 -12.44
C LYS A 3 -2.39 11.80 -11.60
N ILE A 4 -2.09 13.10 -11.61
CA ILE A 4 -2.85 14.13 -10.88
C ILE A 4 -4.02 14.64 -11.71
N LEU A 5 -3.89 14.58 -13.04
CA LEU A 5 -4.86 15.10 -13.99
C LEU A 5 -5.83 14.03 -14.51
N ALA A 6 -5.43 12.76 -14.42
CA ALA A 6 -6.23 11.62 -14.84
C ALA A 6 -7.38 11.36 -13.85
N ASN A 7 -8.59 11.26 -14.39
CA ASN A 7 -9.73 10.71 -13.68
C ASN A 7 -9.65 9.18 -13.61
N THR A 8 -10.52 8.58 -12.81
CA THR A 8 -10.60 7.13 -12.65
C THR A 8 -10.83 6.43 -13.99
N GLY A 9 -9.90 5.55 -14.38
CA GLY A 9 -9.97 4.77 -15.62
C GLY A 9 -9.21 5.38 -16.81
N GLU A 10 -8.64 6.57 -16.67
CA GLU A 10 -7.86 7.21 -17.74
C GLU A 10 -6.37 6.84 -17.68
N SER A 11 -5.71 6.73 -18.84
CA SER A 11 -4.25 6.50 -18.89
C SER A 11 -3.51 7.78 -18.51
N HIS A 12 -2.79 7.73 -17.38
CA HIS A 12 -1.96 8.85 -16.93
C HIS A 12 -0.81 9.13 -17.90
N ALA A 13 -0.35 8.13 -18.67
CA ALA A 13 0.71 8.30 -19.64
C ALA A 13 0.25 9.19 -20.80
N LYS A 14 -0.92 8.87 -21.38
CA LYS A 14 -1.54 9.64 -22.46
C LYS A 14 -1.87 11.08 -22.04
N ILE A 15 -2.49 11.26 -20.88
CA ILE A 15 -2.83 12.60 -20.37
C ILE A 15 -1.56 13.43 -20.13
N GLY A 16 -0.51 12.81 -19.59
CA GLY A 16 0.79 13.45 -19.44
C GLY A 16 1.38 13.92 -20.77
N ALA A 17 1.32 13.07 -21.80
CA ALA A 17 1.81 13.36 -23.14
C ALA A 17 1.03 14.51 -23.81
N GLU A 18 -0.30 14.54 -23.69
CA GLU A 18 -1.13 15.63 -24.21
C GLU A 18 -0.79 16.98 -23.58
N VAL A 19 -0.50 17.00 -22.28
CA VAL A 19 -0.05 18.21 -21.59
C VAL A 19 1.29 18.68 -22.15
N LEU A 20 2.28 17.78 -22.26
CA LEU A 20 3.60 18.12 -22.80
C LEU A 20 3.50 18.66 -24.24
N LYS A 21 2.61 18.06 -25.04
CA LYS A 21 2.32 18.51 -26.42
C LYS A 21 1.73 19.92 -26.46
N LYS A 22 0.81 20.26 -25.55
CA LYS A 22 0.24 21.62 -25.45
C LYS A 22 1.29 22.69 -25.14
N PHE A 23 2.34 22.33 -24.41
CA PHE A 23 3.46 23.22 -24.12
C PHE A 23 4.56 23.23 -25.20
N GLY A 24 4.39 22.52 -26.31
CA GLY A 24 5.35 22.49 -27.40
C GLY A 24 6.66 21.80 -27.05
N MET A 25 6.63 20.82 -26.15
CA MET A 25 7.81 20.02 -25.80
C MET A 25 8.29 19.17 -26.99
N ASP A 26 9.57 18.80 -26.95
CA ASP A 26 10.20 17.97 -27.97
C ASP A 26 9.45 16.62 -28.16
N PRO A 27 9.23 16.16 -29.40
CA PRO A 27 8.56 14.89 -29.68
C PRO A 27 9.14 13.68 -28.96
N ALA A 28 10.47 13.62 -28.78
CA ALA A 28 11.12 12.52 -28.08
C ALA A 28 10.77 12.51 -26.58
N ILE A 29 10.61 13.69 -25.96
CA ILE A 29 10.16 13.83 -24.57
C ILE A 29 8.69 13.40 -24.45
N ILE A 30 7.85 13.81 -25.41
CA ILE A 30 6.43 13.43 -25.45
C ILE A 30 6.29 11.91 -25.58
N ASN A 31 7.00 11.28 -26.52
CA ASN A 31 6.99 9.82 -26.68
C ASN A 31 7.51 9.12 -25.42
N ALA A 32 8.59 9.60 -24.82
CA ALA A 32 9.11 9.01 -23.58
C ALA A 32 8.09 9.04 -22.43
N ALA A 33 7.26 10.08 -22.35
CA ALA A 33 6.18 10.16 -21.37
C ALA A 33 4.95 9.32 -21.73
N GLU A 34 4.64 9.12 -23.01
CA GLU A 34 3.48 8.34 -23.46
C GLU A 34 3.76 6.84 -23.47
N ALA A 35 4.94 6.44 -23.95
CA ALA A 35 5.31 5.06 -24.25
C ALA A 35 5.84 4.27 -23.04
N HIS A 36 5.99 4.89 -21.86
CA HIS A 36 6.65 4.24 -20.71
C HIS A 36 5.88 3.03 -20.11
N HIS A 37 4.59 2.87 -20.45
CA HIS A 37 3.80 1.65 -20.15
C HIS A 37 3.66 0.71 -21.35
N TYR A 38 4.36 0.99 -22.46
CA TYR A 38 4.25 0.29 -23.75
C TYR A 38 2.88 0.40 -24.43
N ASP A 39 2.05 1.39 -24.04
CA ASP A 39 0.74 1.67 -24.64
C ASP A 39 0.85 2.14 -26.12
N VAL A 40 1.99 2.75 -26.47
CA VAL A 40 2.33 3.20 -27.83
C VAL A 40 3.77 2.79 -28.17
N PRO A 41 4.16 2.75 -29.46
CA PRO A 41 5.51 2.38 -29.86
C PRO A 41 6.58 3.30 -29.25
N ILE A 42 7.65 2.70 -28.73
CA ILE A 42 8.88 3.41 -28.37
C ILE A 42 9.65 3.69 -29.65
N ASP A 43 9.87 4.97 -29.96
CA ASP A 43 10.55 5.41 -31.19
C ASP A 43 11.94 6.01 -30.95
N ASN A 44 12.34 6.20 -29.68
CA ASN A 44 13.58 6.85 -29.31
C ASN A 44 14.19 6.24 -28.02
N PRO A 45 15.51 6.40 -27.79
CA PRO A 45 16.19 5.80 -26.63
C PRO A 45 15.79 6.42 -25.28
N TYR A 46 15.29 7.66 -25.23
CA TYR A 46 14.87 8.28 -23.97
C TYR A 46 13.68 7.54 -23.36
N ALA A 47 12.75 7.07 -24.18
CA ALA A 47 11.62 6.28 -23.71
C ALA A 47 12.07 4.99 -23.01
N TRP A 48 13.07 4.28 -23.55
CA TRP A 48 13.65 3.11 -22.88
C TRP A 48 14.24 3.44 -21.51
N ILE A 49 14.97 4.56 -21.41
CA ILE A 49 15.55 5.02 -20.15
C ILE A 49 14.45 5.35 -19.13
N VAL A 50 13.39 6.05 -19.56
CA VAL A 50 12.26 6.40 -18.69
C VAL A 50 11.53 5.15 -18.21
N THR A 51 11.26 4.18 -19.08
CA THR A 51 10.62 2.91 -18.69
C THR A 51 11.46 2.14 -17.68
N ALA A 52 12.78 2.04 -17.91
CA ALA A 52 13.68 1.39 -16.96
C ALA A 52 13.69 2.12 -15.60
N ALA A 53 13.72 3.45 -15.61
CA ALA A 53 13.68 4.25 -14.39
C ALA A 53 12.36 4.09 -13.63
N ASP A 54 11.21 4.05 -14.32
CA ASP A 54 9.89 3.80 -13.70
C ASP A 54 9.86 2.42 -13.04
N ALA A 55 10.27 1.37 -13.75
CA ALA A 55 10.34 0.00 -13.25
C ALA A 55 11.27 -0.14 -12.03
N MET A 56 12.45 0.49 -12.07
CA MET A 56 13.39 0.52 -10.94
C MET A 56 12.80 1.25 -9.73
N SER A 57 12.12 2.38 -9.96
CA SER A 57 11.51 3.15 -8.87
C SER A 57 10.36 2.38 -8.20
N ALA A 58 9.55 1.67 -9.00
CA ALA A 58 8.44 0.85 -8.53
C ALA A 58 8.89 -0.41 -7.77
N SER A 59 10.09 -0.91 -8.08
CA SER A 59 10.67 -2.11 -7.46
C SER A 59 11.40 -1.84 -6.14
N ARG A 60 11.50 -0.58 -5.68
CA ARG A 60 12.14 -0.27 -4.39
C ARG A 60 11.38 -0.96 -3.25
N PRO A 61 12.07 -1.62 -2.31
CA PRO A 61 11.45 -2.10 -1.07
C PRO A 61 10.76 -0.90 -0.39
N GLY A 62 9.43 -0.89 -0.31
CA GLY A 62 8.69 0.35 0.04
C GLY A 62 7.61 0.74 -0.95
N ALA A 63 7.92 0.73 -2.25
CA ALA A 63 7.16 1.46 -3.26
C ALA A 63 5.85 0.76 -3.69
N ARG A 64 5.88 -0.58 -3.69
CA ARG A 64 4.71 -1.47 -3.87
C ARG A 64 4.77 -2.55 -2.81
N PHE A 65 4.74 -2.14 -1.53
CA PHE A 65 4.45 -3.12 -0.49
C PHE A 65 3.07 -3.71 -0.80
N ASN A 66 2.97 -5.04 -0.79
CA ASN A 66 1.70 -5.74 -0.59
C ASN A 66 1.18 -5.38 0.81
N THR A 67 0.75 -4.13 0.97
CA THR A 67 0.42 -3.50 2.25
C THR A 67 -0.79 -4.17 2.85
N LYS A 68 -1.70 -4.72 2.03
CA LYS A 68 -2.92 -5.35 2.53
C LYS A 68 -2.63 -6.71 3.15
N GLU A 69 -1.91 -7.57 2.44
CA GLU A 69 -1.62 -8.94 2.89
C GLU A 69 -0.72 -8.92 4.13
N LEU A 70 0.37 -8.14 4.10
CA LEU A 70 1.26 -7.98 5.26
C LEU A 70 0.54 -7.33 6.44
N PHE A 71 -0.41 -6.42 6.18
CA PHE A 71 -1.22 -5.83 7.23
C PHE A 71 -2.15 -6.86 7.87
N ILE A 72 -2.84 -7.67 7.07
CA ILE A 72 -3.69 -8.76 7.58
C ILE A 72 -2.84 -9.76 8.38
N GLU A 73 -1.65 -10.13 7.88
CA GLU A 73 -0.72 -11.02 8.56
C GLU A 73 -0.31 -10.46 9.92
N LYS A 74 0.08 -9.19 9.99
CA LYS A 74 0.41 -8.51 11.26
C LYS A 74 -0.76 -8.46 12.25
N MET A 75 -1.98 -8.18 11.76
CA MET A 75 -3.16 -8.19 12.64
C MET A 75 -3.39 -9.61 13.17
N THR A 76 -3.25 -10.63 12.32
CA THR A 76 -3.43 -12.04 12.71
C THR A 76 -2.38 -12.48 13.73
N GLU A 77 -1.12 -12.07 13.55
CA GLU A 77 -0.05 -12.34 14.53
C GLU A 77 -0.34 -11.66 15.88
N LEU A 78 -0.83 -10.43 15.87
CA LEU A 78 -1.17 -9.71 17.09
C LEU A 78 -2.38 -10.34 17.82
N GLU A 79 -3.41 -10.77 17.08
CA GLU A 79 -4.54 -11.53 17.65
C GLU A 79 -4.06 -12.80 18.32
N LYS A 80 -3.16 -13.53 17.66
CA LYS A 80 -2.60 -14.78 18.16
C LYS A 80 -1.76 -14.57 19.43
N LEU A 81 -0.89 -13.56 19.44
CA LEU A 81 -0.05 -13.23 20.58
C LEU A 81 -0.88 -12.96 21.84
N ILE A 82 -1.96 -12.20 21.69
CA ILE A 82 -2.86 -11.89 22.80
C ILE A 82 -3.63 -13.16 23.19
N HIS A 83 -4.17 -13.92 22.23
CA HIS A 83 -4.93 -15.14 22.53
C HIS A 83 -4.12 -16.17 23.36
N GLU A 84 -2.81 -16.26 23.17
CA GLU A 84 -1.95 -17.17 23.93
C GLU A 84 -1.78 -16.80 25.42
N MET A 85 -2.25 -15.62 25.87
CA MET A 85 -2.22 -15.24 27.28
C MET A 85 -3.24 -16.04 28.10
N PRO A 86 -2.91 -16.44 29.35
CA PRO A 86 -3.81 -17.23 30.19
C PRO A 86 -5.13 -16.51 30.46
N GLY A 87 -6.24 -17.25 30.34
CA GLY A 87 -7.58 -16.75 30.64
C GLY A 87 -8.22 -15.90 29.55
N ILE A 88 -7.59 -15.74 28.38
CA ILE A 88 -8.18 -15.13 27.19
C ILE A 88 -8.92 -16.18 26.37
N ASP A 89 -10.20 -15.90 26.08
CA ASP A 89 -11.11 -16.79 25.37
C ASP A 89 -11.17 -16.44 23.87
N LYS A 90 -11.20 -15.15 23.54
CA LYS A 90 -11.21 -14.62 22.15
C LYS A 90 -10.56 -13.25 22.06
N VAL A 91 -9.98 -12.94 20.90
CA VAL A 91 -9.43 -11.63 20.56
C VAL A 91 -9.92 -11.21 19.18
N HIS A 92 -10.32 -9.95 19.05
CA HIS A 92 -10.64 -9.33 17.77
C HIS A 92 -9.92 -8.01 17.62
N ILE A 93 -9.21 -7.84 16.51
CA ILE A 93 -8.61 -6.57 16.14
C ILE A 93 -9.53 -5.84 15.15
N MET A 94 -9.94 -4.65 15.54
CA MET A 94 -10.86 -3.80 14.81
C MET A 94 -10.15 -2.53 14.32
N GLN A 95 -10.79 -1.82 13.40
CA GLN A 95 -10.35 -0.50 12.94
C GLN A 95 -8.89 -0.42 12.49
N ALA A 96 -8.41 -1.46 11.81
CA ALA A 96 -7.04 -1.55 11.34
C ALA A 96 -5.99 -1.45 12.48
N GLY A 97 -6.20 -2.18 13.58
CA GLY A 97 -5.24 -2.25 14.69
C GLY A 97 -5.40 -1.14 15.72
N ARG A 98 -6.40 -0.27 15.58
CA ARG A 98 -6.65 0.84 16.52
C ARG A 98 -7.51 0.43 17.71
N GLU A 99 -8.26 -0.66 17.57
CA GLU A 99 -9.16 -1.15 18.61
C GLU A 99 -8.91 -2.65 18.76
N ILE A 100 -8.75 -3.10 20.01
CA ILE A 100 -8.58 -4.50 20.35
C ILE A 100 -9.67 -4.87 21.34
N MET A 101 -10.46 -5.87 21.00
CA MET A 101 -11.49 -6.43 21.86
C MET A 101 -11.02 -7.79 22.37
N VAL A 102 -10.96 -7.92 23.69
CA VAL A 102 -10.49 -9.13 24.38
C VAL A 102 -11.62 -9.69 25.23
N TYR A 103 -11.94 -10.96 25.04
CA TYR A 103 -12.88 -11.71 25.85
C TYR A 103 -12.10 -12.58 26.82
N VAL A 104 -12.45 -12.52 28.10
CA VAL A 104 -11.77 -13.25 29.17
C VAL A 104 -12.73 -14.26 29.82
N ASP A 105 -12.18 -15.36 30.32
CA ASP A 105 -12.93 -16.31 31.14
C ASP A 105 -13.05 -15.77 32.58
N PRO A 106 -14.26 -15.41 33.04
CA PRO A 106 -14.46 -14.84 34.38
C PRO A 106 -14.18 -15.83 35.52
N LYS A 107 -13.98 -17.12 35.22
CA LYS A 107 -13.55 -18.11 36.22
C LYS A 107 -12.04 -18.13 36.43
N GLN A 108 -11.27 -17.59 35.48
CA GLN A 108 -9.81 -17.61 35.49
C GLN A 108 -9.20 -16.22 35.69
N ILE A 109 -9.91 -15.16 35.30
CA ILE A 109 -9.45 -13.77 35.39
C ILE A 109 -10.38 -12.99 36.34
N THR A 110 -9.79 -12.37 37.37
CA THR A 110 -10.49 -11.43 38.26
C THR A 110 -10.46 -10.00 37.71
N ASP A 111 -11.32 -9.11 38.23
CA ASP A 111 -11.29 -7.68 37.83
C ASP A 111 -9.91 -7.02 38.02
N MET A 112 -9.16 -7.44 39.04
CA MET A 112 -7.78 -6.97 39.25
C MET A 112 -6.81 -7.50 38.20
N ASP A 113 -7.01 -8.74 37.74
CA ASP A 113 -6.20 -9.35 36.69
C ASP A 113 -6.46 -8.68 35.34
N VAL A 114 -7.68 -8.23 35.06
CA VAL A 114 -8.02 -7.44 33.85
C VAL A 114 -7.19 -6.16 33.78
N GLU A 115 -7.08 -5.42 34.89
CA GLU A 115 -6.28 -4.18 34.91
C GLU A 115 -4.79 -4.45 34.64
N ARG A 116 -4.29 -5.60 35.11
CA ARG A 116 -2.92 -6.03 34.85
C ARG A 116 -2.72 -6.46 33.39
N LEU A 117 -3.67 -7.18 32.83
CA LEU A 117 -3.66 -7.63 31.44
C LEU A 117 -3.61 -6.44 30.48
N LEU A 118 -4.40 -5.40 30.74
CA LEU A 118 -4.41 -4.15 29.94
C LEU A 118 -3.08 -3.40 29.95
N LYS A 119 -2.19 -3.64 30.92
CA LYS A 119 -0.83 -3.05 30.95
C LYS A 119 0.20 -3.88 30.19
N GLN A 120 -0.13 -5.11 29.82
CA GLN A 120 0.75 -6.04 29.11
C GLN A 120 0.49 -6.09 27.61
N ILE A 121 -0.68 -5.59 27.18
CA ILE A 121 -1.10 -5.37 25.78
C ILE A 121 -0.72 -3.93 25.39
#